data_AF-A0A7C5P5E2-F1
#
_entry.id   AF-A0A7C5P5E2-F1
#
_cell.length_a   1.000
_cell.length_b   1.000
_cell.length_c   1.000
_cell.angle_alpha   90.00
_cell.angle_beta   90.00
_cell.angle_gamma   90.00
#
_symmetry.space_group_name_H-M   'P 1'
#
loop_
_entity.id
_entity.type
_entity.pdbx_description
1 polymer ?
#
loop_
_entity_poly.entity_id
_entity_poly.type
_entity_poly.pdbx_seq_one_letter_code
_entity_poly.pdbx_strand_id
1 'polypeptide(L)'
;ARLLVVIGTVAPDRFVDLAAPIAIMLALCLAIAAATFRRERAEQSEAAPHGNPAELKYALGFAALFAFLLLVVAAVKNTFGTSGLYVVAGISGLPDVDALTLSTLQLLNSGRLDTATGWRLIVLASLANFVFKAGIVAALGSRQLFQNIAVRFGLVILGGIALMLFWPR
;
A
#
# COMPACT_ATOMS: atom_id res chain seq x y z
N ALA A 1 -5.41 9.47 -0.78
CA ALA A 1 -6.76 10.07 -0.73
C ALA A 1 -7.81 8.99 -0.86
N ARG A 2 -7.69 8.10 -1.87
CA ARG A 2 -8.56 6.93 -2.07
C ARG A 2 -8.85 6.09 -0.81
N LEU A 3 -7.82 5.69 -0.05
CA LEU A 3 -8.01 4.91 1.19
C LEU A 3 -8.92 5.61 2.21
N LEU A 4 -8.77 6.94 2.38
CA LEU A 4 -9.63 7.72 3.29
C LEU A 4 -11.09 7.73 2.80
N VAL A 5 -11.31 7.85 1.49
CA VAL A 5 -12.65 7.80 0.91
C VAL A 5 -13.30 6.43 1.14
N VAL A 6 -12.55 5.34 0.93
CA VAL A 6 -13.06 3.97 1.17
C VAL A 6 -13.39 3.72 2.64
N ILE A 7 -12.55 4.19 3.56
CA ILE A 7 -12.82 4.06 5.00
C ILE A 7 -14.06 4.87 5.39
N GLY A 8 -14.20 6.09 4.85
CA GLY A 8 -15.36 6.94 5.11
C GLY A 8 -16.68 6.37 4.59
N THR A 9 -16.66 5.61 3.49
CA THR A 9 -17.87 4.98 2.95
C THR A 9 -18.20 3.64 3.60
N VAL A 10 -17.20 2.84 3.98
CA VAL A 10 -17.40 1.47 4.46
C VAL A 10 -17.50 1.37 5.98
N ALA A 11 -16.82 2.24 6.73
CA ALA A 11 -16.80 2.21 8.20
C ALA A 11 -16.89 3.64 8.80
N PRO A 12 -18.04 4.34 8.60
CA PRO A 12 -18.19 5.73 9.04
C PRO A 12 -18.07 5.89 10.57
N ASP A 13 -18.56 4.93 11.36
CA ASP A 13 -18.56 5.00 12.83
C ASP A 13 -17.15 4.91 13.45
N ARG A 14 -16.18 4.36 12.71
CA ARG A 14 -14.77 4.18 13.14
C ARG A 14 -13.81 5.08 12.35
N PHE A 15 -14.35 6.03 11.59
CA PHE A 15 -13.59 6.81 10.62
C PHE A 15 -12.43 7.57 11.27
N VAL A 16 -12.66 8.24 12.40
CA VAL A 16 -11.65 9.09 13.03
C VAL A 16 -10.42 8.30 13.49
N ASP A 17 -10.63 7.12 14.07
CA ASP A 17 -9.56 6.26 14.60
C ASP A 17 -8.71 5.62 13.48
N LEU A 18 -9.34 5.26 12.36
CA LEU A 18 -8.66 4.66 11.19
C LEU A 18 -8.05 5.73 10.27
N ALA A 19 -8.68 6.90 10.16
CA ALA A 19 -8.26 7.94 9.24
C ALA A 19 -7.02 8.67 9.73
N ALA A 20 -6.84 8.90 11.04
CA ALA A 20 -5.69 9.63 11.57
C ALA A 20 -4.32 9.06 11.13
N PRO A 21 -4.01 7.76 11.34
CA PRO A 21 -2.72 7.19 10.91
C PRO A 21 -2.54 7.20 9.39
N ILE A 22 -3.62 7.00 8.62
CA ILE A 22 -3.59 7.00 7.16
C ILE A 22 -3.44 8.41 6.59
N ALA A 23 -4.03 9.42 7.23
CA ALA A 23 -3.89 10.82 6.87
C ALA A 23 -2.45 11.33 7.12
N ILE A 24 -1.79 10.85 8.17
CA ILE A 24 -0.37 11.17 8.42
C ILE A 24 0.52 10.56 7.34
N MET A 25 0.31 9.28 6.98
CA MET A 25 1.03 8.68 5.85
C MET A 25 0.78 9.45 4.54
N LEU A 26 -0.46 9.88 4.28
CA LEU A 26 -0.81 10.70 3.13
C LEU A 26 -0.05 12.03 3.13
N ALA A 27 -0.05 12.74 4.26
CA ALA A 27 0.64 14.01 4.42
C ALA A 27 2.15 13.85 4.19
N LEU A 28 2.75 12.78 4.71
CA LEU A 28 4.16 12.47 4.52
C LEU A 28 4.48 12.23 3.03
N CYS A 29 3.67 11.43 2.34
CA CYS A 29 3.80 11.22 0.90
C CYS A 29 3.66 12.53 0.11
N LEU A 30 2.70 13.39 0.46
CA LEU A 30 2.49 14.69 -0.18
C LEU A 30 3.66 15.64 0.07
N ALA A 31 4.22 15.67 1.28
CA ALA A 31 5.36 16.50 1.62
C ALA A 31 6.60 16.10 0.82
N ILE A 32 6.88 14.79 0.73
CA ILE A 32 7.99 14.26 -0.08
C ILE A 32 7.76 14.60 -1.56
N ALA A 33 6.56 14.35 -2.09
CA ALA A 33 6.22 14.65 -3.47
C ALA A 33 6.33 16.15 -3.80
N ALA A 34 5.87 17.03 -2.92
CA ALA A 34 5.95 18.47 -3.09
C ALA A 34 7.41 18.96 -3.05
N ALA A 35 8.23 18.41 -2.14
CA ALA A 35 9.65 18.73 -2.05
C ALA A 35 10.42 18.29 -3.29
N THR A 36 10.12 17.11 -3.84
CA THR A 36 10.74 16.62 -5.09
C THR A 36 10.23 17.40 -6.30
N PHE A 37 8.94 17.68 -6.39
CA PHE A 37 8.35 18.44 -7.50
C PHE A 37 8.91 19.86 -7.59
N ARG A 38 9.19 20.49 -6.44
CA ARG A 38 9.84 21.80 -6.39
C ARG A 38 11.31 21.76 -6.80
N ARG A 39 12.00 20.64 -6.60
CA ARG A 39 13.42 20.45 -6.99
C ARG A 39 13.60 20.06 -8.45
N GLU A 40 12.67 19.28 -9.01
CA GLU A 40 12.77 18.70 -10.35
C GLU A 40 12.08 19.54 -11.44
N ARG A 41 11.51 20.70 -11.09
CA ARG A 41 10.87 21.63 -12.05
C ARG A 41 11.84 22.24 -13.08
N ALA A 42 13.11 21.83 -13.07
CA ALA A 42 14.14 22.22 -14.03
C ALA A 42 14.40 21.19 -15.15
N GLU A 43 13.85 19.97 -15.09
CA GLU A 43 14.02 18.98 -16.17
C GLU A 43 12.67 18.59 -16.77
N GLN A 44 12.38 19.14 -17.96
CA GLN A 44 11.33 18.63 -18.83
C GLN A 44 11.83 17.31 -19.43
N SER A 45 11.50 16.20 -18.78
CA SER A 45 11.68 14.89 -19.40
C SER A 45 10.60 14.71 -20.46
N GLU A 46 11.00 14.56 -21.73
CA GLU A 46 10.09 14.20 -22.82
C GLU A 46 9.29 12.96 -22.43
N ALA A 47 7.96 13.04 -22.57
CA ALA A 47 7.07 11.93 -22.31
C ALA A 47 7.41 10.79 -23.27
N ALA A 48 7.84 9.65 -22.73
CA ALA A 48 7.98 8.43 -23.52
C ALA A 48 6.65 8.12 -24.24
N PRO A 49 6.65 7.66 -25.50
CA PRO A 49 5.43 7.40 -26.25
C PRO A 49 4.53 6.45 -25.46
N HIS A 50 3.30 6.89 -25.19
CA HIS A 50 2.30 6.08 -24.51
C HIS A 50 1.88 4.92 -25.43
N GLY A 51 2.42 3.73 -25.19
CA GLY A 51 1.87 2.48 -25.71
C GLY A 51 0.47 2.24 -25.16
N ASN A 52 -0.40 1.64 -25.97
CA ASN A 52 -1.83 1.47 -25.71
C ASN A 52 -2.12 0.95 -24.28
N PRO A 53 -2.78 1.75 -23.40
CA PRO A 53 -3.00 1.41 -21.99
C PRO A 53 -3.94 0.20 -21.77
N ALA A 54 -4.52 -0.35 -22.83
CA ALA A 54 -5.34 -1.55 -22.86
C ALA A 54 -4.64 -2.74 -23.56
N GLU A 55 -3.34 -2.93 -23.33
CA GLU A 55 -2.66 -4.15 -23.79
C GLU A 55 -3.12 -5.35 -22.94
N LEU A 56 -3.93 -6.21 -23.56
CA LEU A 56 -4.50 -7.44 -23.00
C LEU A 56 -3.46 -8.31 -22.28
N LYS A 57 -2.20 -8.28 -22.74
CA LYS A 57 -1.07 -8.99 -22.14
C LYS A 57 -0.75 -8.51 -20.72
N TYR A 58 -0.75 -7.20 -20.46
CA TYR A 58 -0.50 -6.66 -19.12
C TYR A 58 -1.70 -6.90 -18.20
N ALA A 59 -2.93 -6.79 -18.72
CA ALA A 59 -4.14 -7.10 -17.96
C ALA A 59 -4.18 -8.58 -17.53
N LEU A 60 -3.82 -9.50 -18.44
CA LEU A 60 -3.78 -10.93 -18.14
C LEU A 60 -2.65 -11.29 -17.16
N GLY A 61 -1.49 -10.66 -17.30
CA GLY A 61 -0.39 -10.79 -16.32
C GLY A 61 -0.78 -10.31 -14.92
N PHE A 62 -1.48 -9.18 -14.83
CA PHE A 62 -1.99 -8.66 -13.57
C PHE A 62 -3.07 -9.56 -12.95
N ALA A 63 -4.01 -10.06 -13.76
CA ALA A 63 -5.04 -11.00 -13.32
C ALA A 63 -4.45 -12.32 -12.78
N ALA A 64 -3.42 -12.85 -13.45
CA ALA A 64 -2.73 -14.06 -13.01
C ALA A 64 -1.99 -13.84 -11.68
N LEU A 65 -1.29 -12.70 -11.53
CA LEU A 65 -0.65 -12.32 -10.27
C LEU A 65 -1.66 -12.19 -9.13
N PHE A 66 -2.82 -11.57 -9.40
CA PHE A 66 -3.89 -11.39 -8.43
C PHE A 66 -4.52 -12.72 -8.00
N ALA A 67 -4.77 -13.63 -8.94
CA ALA A 67 -5.29 -14.96 -8.66
C ALA A 67 -4.31 -15.80 -7.82
N PHE A 68 -3.02 -15.75 -8.15
CA PHE A 68 -1.97 -16.38 -7.36
C PHE A 68 -1.97 -15.87 -5.91
N LEU A 69 -2.12 -14.56 -5.73
CA LEU A 69 -2.19 -13.95 -4.41
C LEU A 69 -3.40 -14.38 -3.59
N LEU A 70 -4.60 -14.40 -4.17
CA LEU A 70 -5.78 -14.92 -3.49
C LEU A 70 -5.58 -16.34 -2.98
N LEU A 71 -4.87 -17.17 -3.75
CA LEU A 71 -4.54 -18.53 -3.36
C LEU A 71 -3.56 -18.57 -2.18
N VAL A 72 -2.53 -17.73 -2.17
CA VAL A 72 -1.59 -17.61 -1.03
C VAL A 72 -2.32 -17.16 0.23
N VAL A 73 -3.23 -16.19 0.13
CA VAL A 73 -4.04 -15.69 1.25
C VAL A 73 -4.93 -16.78 1.84
N ALA A 74 -5.62 -17.52 0.97
CA ALA A 74 -6.49 -18.63 1.39
C ALA A 74 -5.68 -19.73 2.10
N ALA A 75 -4.49 -20.06 1.56
CA ALA A 75 -3.60 -21.07 2.15
C ALA A 75 -3.09 -20.65 3.54
N VAL A 76 -2.63 -19.40 3.69
CA VAL A 76 -2.09 -18.91 4.96
C VAL A 76 -3.19 -18.75 6.01
N LYS A 77 -4.39 -18.29 5.63
CA LYS A 77 -5.54 -18.19 6.54
C LYS A 77 -5.94 -19.56 7.11
N ASN A 78 -5.81 -20.62 6.31
CA ASN A 78 -6.12 -21.99 6.73
C ASN A 78 -5.05 -22.59 7.67
N THR A 79 -3.81 -22.08 7.63
CA THR A 79 -2.67 -22.65 8.39
C THR A 79 -2.28 -21.86 9.63
N PHE A 80 -2.40 -20.52 9.66
CA PHE A 80 -1.75 -19.68 10.68
C PHE A 80 -2.69 -18.89 11.62
N GLY A 81 -4.02 -18.96 11.47
CA GLY A 81 -4.96 -18.26 12.36
C GLY A 81 -4.67 -16.74 12.52
N THR A 82 -4.86 -16.19 13.71
CA THR A 82 -4.76 -14.73 13.98
C THR A 82 -3.34 -14.17 13.86
N SER A 83 -2.28 -14.94 14.16
CA SER A 83 -0.88 -14.50 13.92
C SER A 83 -0.52 -14.51 12.44
N GLY A 84 -1.21 -15.34 11.65
CA GLY A 84 -1.12 -15.32 10.19
C GLY A 84 -1.62 -14.02 9.57
N LEU A 85 -2.49 -13.25 10.25
CA LEU A 85 -3.09 -12.04 9.68
C LEU A 85 -2.05 -10.97 9.31
N TYR A 86 -0.99 -10.79 10.08
CA TYR A 86 0.07 -9.83 9.74
C TYR A 86 0.90 -10.30 8.54
N VAL A 87 1.21 -11.59 8.45
CA VAL A 87 1.91 -12.18 7.30
C VAL A 87 1.03 -12.12 6.05
N VAL A 88 -0.26 -12.44 6.19
CA VAL A 88 -1.27 -12.31 5.13
C VAL A 88 -1.41 -10.87 4.69
N ALA A 89 -1.47 -9.91 5.61
CA ALA A 89 -1.58 -8.50 5.27
C ALA A 89 -0.33 -7.99 4.54
N GLY A 90 0.85 -8.43 4.98
CA GLY A 90 2.11 -8.18 4.28
C GLY A 90 2.07 -8.72 2.86
N ILE A 91 1.75 -10.00 2.67
CA ILE A 91 1.73 -10.63 1.35
C ILE A 91 0.61 -10.05 0.46
N SER A 92 -0.63 -9.98 0.96
CA SER A 92 -1.80 -9.42 0.26
C SER A 92 -1.63 -7.96 -0.12
N GLY A 93 -0.90 -7.20 0.70
CA GLY A 93 -0.64 -5.79 0.49
C GLY A 93 0.40 -5.51 -0.59
N LEU A 94 1.23 -6.51 -0.95
CA LEU A 94 2.24 -6.37 -2.02
C LEU A 94 1.61 -5.93 -3.37
N PRO A 95 0.61 -6.64 -3.93
CA PRO A 95 0.07 -6.30 -5.25
C PRO A 95 -0.93 -5.13 -5.23
N ASP A 96 -1.80 -5.08 -4.22
CA ASP A 96 -2.92 -4.15 -4.15
C ASP A 96 -3.36 -3.95 -2.70
N VAL A 97 -3.03 -2.78 -2.16
CA VAL A 97 -3.39 -2.37 -0.80
C VAL A 97 -4.90 -2.22 -0.62
N ASP A 98 -5.65 -1.97 -1.70
CA ASP A 98 -7.07 -1.66 -1.63
C ASP A 98 -7.93 -2.89 -1.38
N ALA A 99 -7.58 -4.03 -2.01
CA ALA A 99 -8.23 -5.31 -1.77
C ALA A 99 -8.11 -5.74 -0.31
N LEU A 100 -6.92 -5.62 0.29
CA LEU A 100 -6.73 -5.91 1.71
C LEU A 100 -7.47 -4.90 2.60
N THR A 101 -7.46 -3.61 2.24
CA THR A 101 -8.15 -2.58 3.03
C THR A 101 -9.65 -2.88 3.12
N LEU A 102 -10.30 -3.20 2.01
CA LEU A 102 -11.71 -3.58 1.98
C LEU A 102 -11.99 -4.83 2.82
N SER A 103 -11.15 -5.87 2.68
CA SER A 103 -11.30 -7.09 3.48
C SER A 103 -11.13 -6.80 4.98
N THR A 104 -10.14 -5.99 5.36
CA THR A 104 -9.91 -5.60 6.76
C THR A 104 -11.09 -4.82 7.33
N LEU A 105 -11.67 -3.90 6.56
CA LEU A 105 -12.87 -3.15 6.96
C LEU A 105 -14.10 -4.06 7.14
N GLN A 106 -14.27 -5.07 6.30
CA GLN A 106 -15.34 -6.07 6.49
C GLN A 106 -15.14 -6.88 7.78
N LEU A 107 -13.90 -7.24 8.12
CA LEU A 107 -13.60 -7.94 9.37
C LEU A 107 -13.83 -7.04 10.61
N LEU A 108 -13.53 -5.74 10.51
CA LEU A 108 -13.84 -4.75 11.55
C LEU A 108 -15.35 -4.60 11.75
N ASN A 109 -16.11 -4.42 10.68
CA ASN A 109 -17.58 -4.26 10.75
C ASN A 109 -18.30 -5.52 11.26
N SER A 110 -17.72 -6.70 11.06
CA SER A 110 -18.27 -7.96 11.60
C SER A 110 -17.85 -8.24 13.05
N GLY A 111 -17.13 -7.31 13.70
CA GLY A 111 -16.64 -7.45 15.08
C GLY A 111 -15.58 -8.55 15.26
N ARG A 112 -15.06 -9.11 14.17
CA ARG A 112 -14.08 -10.21 14.18
C ARG A 112 -12.65 -9.71 14.30
N LEU A 113 -12.45 -8.39 14.24
CA LEU A 113 -11.15 -7.76 14.31
C LEU A 113 -11.28 -6.46 15.12
N ASP A 114 -10.31 -6.21 15.99
CA ASP A 114 -10.27 -4.96 16.76
C ASP A 114 -9.70 -3.81 15.93
N THR A 115 -10.14 -2.58 16.20
CA THR A 115 -9.72 -1.37 15.47
C THR A 115 -8.22 -1.14 15.58
N ALA A 116 -7.60 -1.43 16.73
CA ALA A 116 -6.16 -1.29 16.90
C ALA A 116 -5.36 -2.26 16.00
N THR A 117 -5.95 -3.41 15.65
CA THR A 117 -5.35 -4.38 14.73
C THR A 117 -5.60 -3.95 13.27
N GLY A 118 -6.79 -3.43 12.97
CA GLY A 118 -7.20 -3.07 11.61
C GLY A 118 -6.35 -1.98 10.96
N TRP A 119 -6.11 -0.87 11.66
CA TRP A 119 -5.28 0.20 11.10
C TRP A 119 -3.83 -0.25 10.86
N ARG A 120 -3.29 -1.11 11.74
CA ARG A 120 -1.95 -1.68 11.58
C ARG A 120 -1.86 -2.59 10.35
N LEU A 121 -2.86 -3.40 10.07
CA LEU A 121 -2.88 -4.25 8.88
C LEU A 121 -2.90 -3.39 7.59
N ILE A 122 -3.68 -2.31 7.58
CA ILE A 122 -3.75 -1.38 6.44
C ILE A 122 -2.41 -0.66 6.22
N VAL A 123 -1.78 -0.17 7.29
CA VAL A 123 -0.45 0.46 7.21
C VAL A 123 0.61 -0.55 6.76
N LEU A 124 0.60 -1.78 7.28
CA LEU A 124 1.56 -2.82 6.90
C LEU A 124 1.43 -3.16 5.41
N ALA A 125 0.20 -3.25 4.91
CA ALA A 125 -0.07 -3.48 3.51
C ALA A 125 0.37 -2.33 2.61
N SER A 126 0.18 -1.09 3.07
CA SER A 126 0.69 0.09 2.38
C SER A 126 2.22 0.04 2.26
N LEU A 127 2.91 -0.33 3.33
CA LEU A 127 4.37 -0.50 3.34
C LEU A 127 4.83 -1.61 2.40
N ALA A 128 4.16 -2.77 2.42
CA ALA A 128 4.45 -3.87 1.51
C ALA A 128 4.31 -3.45 0.04
N ASN A 129 3.27 -2.68 -0.31
CA ASN A 129 3.07 -2.15 -1.65
C ASN A 129 4.23 -1.23 -2.11
N PHE A 130 4.75 -0.38 -1.21
CA PHE A 130 5.93 0.44 -1.52
C PHE A 130 7.16 -0.41 -1.80
N VAL A 131 7.40 -1.45 -1.00
CA VAL A 131 8.50 -2.41 -1.21
C VAL A 131 8.33 -3.14 -2.54
N PHE A 132 7.13 -3.62 -2.85
CA PHE A 132 6.84 -4.30 -4.10
C PHE A 132 7.09 -3.41 -5.32
N LYS A 133 6.60 -2.16 -5.30
CA LYS A 133 6.85 -1.18 -6.36
C LYS A 133 8.34 -0.85 -6.51
N ALA A 134 9.08 -0.72 -5.41
CA ALA A 134 10.54 -0.55 -5.47
C ALA A 134 11.22 -1.76 -6.13
N GLY A 135 10.76 -2.98 -5.83
CA GLY A 135 11.25 -4.21 -6.46
C GLY A 135 11.01 -4.25 -7.96
N ILE A 136 9.82 -3.84 -8.43
CA ILE A 136 9.52 -3.72 -9.87
C ILE A 136 10.47 -2.73 -10.54
N VAL A 137 10.67 -1.55 -9.94
CA VAL A 137 11.60 -0.54 -10.48
C VAL A 137 13.03 -1.07 -10.50
N ALA A 138 13.44 -1.86 -9.51
CA ALA A 138 14.77 -2.48 -9.50
C ALA A 138 14.96 -3.48 -10.65
N ALA A 139 13.91 -4.23 -10.99
CA ALA A 139 13.95 -5.27 -12.00
C ALA A 139 13.79 -4.74 -13.44
N LEU A 140 12.92 -3.74 -13.64
CA LEU A 140 12.54 -3.24 -14.97
C LEU A 140 13.04 -1.82 -15.27
N GLY A 141 13.47 -1.06 -14.26
CA GLY A 141 13.87 0.34 -14.39
C GLY A 141 15.37 0.55 -14.57
N SER A 142 15.78 1.80 -14.83
CA SER A 142 17.19 2.19 -14.84
C SER A 142 17.74 2.30 -13.42
N ARG A 143 19.06 2.09 -13.25
CA ARG A 143 19.73 2.18 -11.95
C ARG A 143 19.55 3.56 -11.29
N GLN A 144 19.52 4.62 -12.09
CA GLN A 144 19.28 6.00 -11.65
C GLN A 144 17.84 6.20 -11.16
N LEU A 145 16.86 5.63 -11.87
CA LEU A 145 15.45 5.64 -11.44
C LEU A 145 15.26 4.86 -10.12
N PHE A 146 15.90 3.69 -10.00
CA PHE A 146 15.86 2.90 -8.78
C PHE A 146 16.44 3.65 -7.57
N GLN A 147 17.61 4.29 -7.70
CA GLN A 147 18.20 5.07 -6.61
C GLN A 147 17.30 6.22 -6.15
N ASN A 148 16.70 6.94 -7.10
CA ASN A 148 15.78 8.03 -6.78
C ASN A 148 14.52 7.55 -6.05
N ILE A 149 13.92 6.43 -6.50
CA ILE A 149 12.72 5.87 -5.89
C ILE A 149 13.04 5.22 -4.54
N ALA A 150 14.16 4.53 -4.39
CA ALA A 150 14.56 3.86 -3.16
C ALA A 150 14.71 4.85 -1.99
N VAL A 151 15.30 6.02 -2.22
CA VAL A 151 15.41 7.06 -1.16
C VAL A 151 14.04 7.57 -0.74
N ARG A 152 13.16 7.86 -1.71
CA ARG A 152 11.82 8.41 -1.45
C ARG A 152 10.92 7.40 -0.75
N PHE A 153 10.89 6.17 -1.24
CA PHE A 153 10.10 5.09 -0.64
C PHE A 153 10.68 4.65 0.70
N GLY A 154 12.01 4.65 0.85
CA GLY A 154 12.66 4.41 2.13
C GLY A 154 12.22 5.39 3.22
N LEU A 155 12.10 6.68 2.88
CA LEU A 155 11.61 7.71 3.79
C LEU A 155 10.15 7.46 4.22
N VAL A 156 9.30 7.05 3.27
CA VAL A 156 7.90 6.69 3.55
C VAL A 156 7.81 5.45 4.44
N ILE A 157 8.65 4.45 4.17
CA ILE A 157 8.70 3.21 4.95
C ILE A 157 9.15 3.48 6.38
N LEU A 158 10.22 4.26 6.56
CA LEU A 158 10.69 4.68 7.88
C LEU A 158 9.61 5.46 8.65
N GLY A 159 8.91 6.38 7.97
CA GLY A 159 7.79 7.12 8.56
C GLY A 159 6.64 6.21 8.99
N GLY A 160 6.26 5.23 8.17
CA GLY A 160 5.21 4.27 8.50
C GLY A 160 5.59 3.31 9.64
N ILE A 161 6.85 2.86 9.70
CA ILE A 161 7.38 2.05 10.80
C ILE A 161 7.41 2.86 12.09
N ALA A 162 7.89 4.12 12.04
CA ALA A 162 7.88 5.01 13.19
C ALA A 162 6.45 5.24 13.69
N LEU A 163 5.50 5.43 12.78
CA LEU A 163 4.09 5.58 13.14
C LEU A 163 3.55 4.31 13.83
N MET A 164 3.89 3.12 13.34
CA MET A 164 3.50 1.87 14.00
C MET A 164 4.08 1.71 15.41
N LEU A 165 5.31 2.18 15.63
CA LEU A 165 6.02 2.04 16.91
C LEU A 165 5.60 3.09 17.95
N PHE A 166 5.33 4.33 17.51
CA PHE A 166 5.08 5.47 18.40
C PHE A 166 3.61 5.87 18.53
N TRP A 167 2.70 5.31 17.72
CA TRP A 167 1.27 5.63 17.85
C TRP A 167 0.67 5.00 19.12
N PRO A 168 -0.05 5.78 19.95
CA PRO A 168 -0.65 5.28 21.18
C PRO A 168 -1.66 4.16 20.92
N ARG A 169 -1.68 3.16 21.82
CA ARG A 169 -2.51 1.96 21.74
C ARG A 169 -3.98 2.26 21.97
#